data_AF-A0A8H3H5A8-F1
#
_entry.id   AF-A0A8H3H5A8-F1
#
_cell.length_a   1.000
_cell.length_b   1.000
_cell.length_c   1.000
_cell.angle_alpha   90.00
_cell.angle_beta   90.00
_cell.angle_gamma   90.00
#
_symmetry.space_group_name_H-M   'P 1'
#
loop_
_entity.id
_entity.type
_entity.pdbx_description
1 polymer ?
#
loop_
_entity_poly.entity_id
_entity_poly.type
_entity_poly.pdbx_seq_one_letter_code
_entity_poly.pdbx_strand_id
1 'polypeptide(L)'
;MAVSVVTYEDLPPECLLRIIAFLALPDVIALLRTSRLWNSVITSNEQVVYHQLANKYCRTDMSLGSLDDVLKTWATPVTERIRTWKQYCHLQVSTERRWNGRGQAYSSQDVFGAAQQIQVHRIKIDTEKSLLVMSGQTERDEGGSLVVHCLREPTRQALFCLYEISIYAHVEMSDGFVVFTCGAEAPDSLEVWRWAEDQDAYPLDSSPTKQQRQLYENAIINSDHGSSRRGKLVPMGILKHSDETRASRLVYPTVCVGNWLGDRLSLWDIRTRQLTQTIEIEPSPYLRFRMNYVDVNETHVFVATHTVSVYSRATGQRVFILDESHLAQITTYVSTPIPMSPEGSAFRKRELPGYTITGRPMIAGHRPWDVIKAVHVSPGGDDFVAITSQGHIFHMSGLKSETIEARGEATRRSQAHLKISATQVQSCLENLAYDGQRILAYGDTGLCLLNLEDRPRDPLTVPLGDGGVGELYPFPAKTLNFVYPFGGVGLYGDCSCLQITRDTCWVAWMAQSHQGRWHDLFGSNRKAVGVIDFARGMPDS
;
A
#
# COMPACT_ATOMS: atom_id res chain seq x y z
N MET A 1 28.83 -41.84 42.04
CA MET A 1 29.03 -40.55 41.35
C MET A 1 27.76 -39.74 41.52
N ALA A 2 27.79 -38.64 42.29
CA ALA A 2 26.63 -37.77 42.42
C ALA A 2 26.52 -36.96 41.12
N VAL A 3 25.44 -37.16 40.36
CA VAL A 3 25.13 -36.33 39.20
C VAL A 3 24.67 -34.98 39.77
N SER A 4 25.56 -33.99 39.76
CA SER A 4 25.18 -32.60 39.93
C SER A 4 24.20 -32.27 38.80
N VAL A 5 22.92 -32.10 39.15
CA VAL A 5 21.90 -31.67 38.20
C VAL A 5 22.14 -30.19 37.96
N VAL A 6 22.85 -29.87 36.88
CA VAL A 6 22.97 -28.49 36.40
C VAL A 6 21.56 -28.02 36.02
N THR A 7 21.09 -26.99 36.69
CA THR A 7 19.80 -26.36 36.43
C THR A 7 19.99 -25.11 35.59
N TYR A 8 18.90 -24.55 35.05
CA TYR A 8 18.98 -23.25 34.37
C TYR A 8 19.39 -22.11 35.32
N GLU A 9 19.29 -22.32 36.64
CA GLU A 9 19.70 -21.33 37.65
C GLU A 9 21.21 -21.17 37.73
N ASP A 10 21.97 -22.15 37.22
CA ASP A 10 23.43 -22.13 37.14
C ASP A 10 23.94 -21.42 35.86
N LEU A 11 23.03 -21.01 34.96
CA LEU A 11 23.39 -20.36 33.70
C LEU A 11 23.73 -18.86 33.90
N PRO A 12 24.75 -18.34 33.21
CA PRO A 12 25.01 -16.91 33.16
C PRO A 12 23.82 -16.11 32.59
N PRO A 13 23.59 -14.85 33.02
CA PRO A 13 22.50 -14.00 32.52
C PRO A 13 22.46 -13.88 30.99
N GLU A 14 23.61 -13.87 30.32
CA GLU A 14 23.71 -13.78 28.86
C GLU A 14 23.12 -15.01 28.17
N CYS A 15 23.27 -16.20 28.77
CA CYS A 15 22.66 -17.43 28.27
C CYS A 15 21.14 -17.40 28.44
N LEU A 16 20.66 -16.89 29.57
CA LEU A 16 19.23 -16.71 29.82
C LEU A 16 18.60 -15.69 28.85
N LEU A 17 19.28 -14.57 28.59
CA LEU A 17 18.86 -13.60 27.58
C LEU A 17 18.86 -14.19 26.17
N ARG A 18 19.85 -15.02 25.84
CA ARG A 18 19.88 -15.74 24.56
C ARG A 18 18.71 -16.71 24.41
N ILE A 19 18.29 -17.39 25.48
CA ILE A 19 17.09 -18.23 25.48
C ILE A 19 15.85 -17.37 25.22
N ILE A 20 15.72 -16.25 25.96
CA ILE A 20 14.61 -15.30 25.80
C ILE A 20 14.55 -14.75 24.36
N ALA A 21 15.70 -14.52 23.72
CA ALA A 21 15.79 -14.05 22.35
C ALA A 21 15.10 -14.97 21.33
N PHE A 22 14.86 -16.26 21.64
CA PHE A 22 14.13 -17.19 20.78
C PHE A 22 12.62 -17.22 21.05
N LEU A 23 12.16 -16.65 22.16
CA LEU A 23 10.76 -16.68 22.57
C LEU A 23 9.90 -15.64 21.83
N ALA A 24 8.60 -15.91 21.74
CA ALA A 24 7.61 -14.91 21.36
C ALA A 24 7.14 -14.13 22.59
N LEU A 25 6.53 -12.96 22.39
CA LEU A 25 6.07 -12.13 23.51
C LEU A 25 5.14 -12.86 24.51
N PRO A 26 4.17 -13.70 24.08
CA PRO A 26 3.34 -14.46 25.02
C PRO A 26 4.16 -15.37 25.93
N ASP A 27 5.21 -15.99 25.40
CA ASP A 27 6.09 -16.89 26.15
C ASP A 27 6.96 -16.10 27.13
N VAL A 28 7.43 -14.91 26.75
CA VAL A 28 8.15 -13.99 27.67
C VAL A 28 7.24 -13.55 28.82
N ILE A 29 5.97 -13.23 28.54
CA ILE A 29 4.98 -12.89 29.58
C ILE A 29 4.70 -14.07 30.51
N ALA A 30 4.62 -15.29 29.97
CA ALA A 30 4.50 -16.50 30.78
C ALA A 30 5.74 -16.69 31.66
N LEU A 31 6.93 -16.55 31.09
CA LEU A 31 8.22 -16.73 31.76
C LEU A 31 8.41 -15.77 32.94
N LEU A 32 7.97 -14.50 32.79
CA LEU A 32 7.92 -13.50 33.87
C LEU A 32 7.16 -13.98 35.13
N ARG A 33 6.25 -14.95 34.98
CA ARG A 33 5.40 -15.50 36.05
C ARG A 33 5.85 -16.88 36.54
N THR A 34 6.89 -17.47 35.95
CA THR A 34 7.33 -18.83 36.29
C THR A 34 8.25 -18.88 37.51
N SER A 35 9.27 -18.01 37.58
CA SER A 35 10.23 -17.98 38.69
C SER A 35 10.74 -16.56 38.97
N ARG A 36 11.29 -16.34 40.18
CA ARG A 36 11.90 -15.06 40.57
C ARG A 36 13.15 -14.74 39.72
N LEU A 37 13.92 -15.76 39.34
CA LEU A 37 15.11 -15.59 38.50
C LEU A 37 14.72 -15.03 37.14
N TRP A 38 13.75 -15.65 36.45
CA TRP A 38 13.28 -15.18 35.15
C TRP A 38 12.68 -13.78 35.23
N ASN A 39 11.90 -13.52 36.27
CA ASN A 39 11.37 -12.19 36.54
C ASN A 39 12.49 -11.15 36.67
N SER A 40 13.51 -11.43 37.49
CA SER A 40 14.65 -10.54 37.69
C SER A 40 15.45 -10.34 36.40
N VAL A 41 15.77 -11.41 35.66
CA VAL A 41 16.56 -11.31 34.42
C VAL A 41 15.84 -10.46 33.37
N ILE A 42 14.54 -10.68 33.17
CA ILE A 42 13.76 -9.92 32.20
C ILE A 42 13.58 -8.47 32.64
N THR A 43 13.24 -8.22 33.91
CA THR A 43 13.00 -6.85 34.41
C THR A 43 14.28 -6.02 34.51
N SER A 44 15.43 -6.64 34.80
CA SER A 44 16.73 -5.96 34.76
C SER A 44 17.24 -5.68 33.34
N ASN A 45 16.70 -6.34 32.31
CA ASN A 45 17.15 -6.24 30.93
C ASN A 45 16.01 -5.91 29.95
N GLU A 46 14.98 -5.17 30.39
CA GLU A 46 13.79 -4.93 29.57
C GLU A 46 14.12 -4.34 28.20
N GLN A 47 15.05 -3.39 28.12
CA GLN A 47 15.41 -2.76 26.85
C GLN A 47 15.89 -3.79 25.82
N VAL A 48 16.79 -4.70 26.21
CA VAL A 48 17.34 -5.74 25.32
C VAL A 48 16.26 -6.74 24.94
N VAL A 49 15.49 -7.23 25.91
CA VAL A 49 14.44 -8.24 25.69
C VAL A 49 13.36 -7.72 24.74
N TYR A 50 12.82 -6.53 25.01
CA TYR A 50 11.74 -5.97 24.19
C TYR A 50 12.23 -5.43 22.84
N HIS A 51 13.49 -4.98 22.74
CA HIS A 51 14.11 -4.64 21.46
C HIS A 51 14.21 -5.85 20.54
N GLN A 52 14.69 -6.99 21.05
CA GLN A 52 14.76 -8.23 20.27
C GLN A 52 13.37 -8.71 19.82
N LEU A 53 12.36 -8.59 20.68
CA LEU A 53 10.97 -8.87 20.33
C LEU A 53 10.47 -7.92 19.23
N ALA A 54 10.78 -6.62 19.32
CA ALA A 54 10.45 -5.64 18.31
C ALA A 54 11.08 -5.97 16.95
N ASN A 55 12.36 -6.34 16.90
CA ASN A 55 13.04 -6.76 15.66
C ASN A 55 12.34 -7.95 14.99
N LYS A 56 11.90 -8.94 15.78
CA LYS A 56 11.12 -10.07 15.25
C LYS A 56 9.81 -9.63 14.60
N TYR A 57 9.08 -8.71 15.22
CA TYR A 57 7.82 -8.24 14.66
C TYR A 57 8.01 -7.35 13.43
N CYS A 58 9.04 -6.50 13.41
CA CYS A 58 9.31 -5.62 12.28
C CYS A 58 9.95 -6.34 11.08
N ARG A 59 10.46 -7.56 11.29
CA ARG A 59 11.29 -8.28 10.30
C ARG A 59 12.49 -7.44 9.83
N THR A 60 13.00 -6.57 10.70
CA THR A 60 14.13 -5.68 10.45
C THR A 60 15.13 -5.76 11.60
N ASP A 61 16.42 -5.65 11.28
CA ASP A 61 17.47 -5.56 12.28
C ASP A 61 17.66 -4.09 12.69
N MET A 62 16.90 -3.66 13.69
CA MET A 62 16.96 -2.28 14.20
C MET A 62 18.04 -2.20 15.27
N SER A 63 18.77 -1.09 15.34
CA SER A 63 19.73 -0.87 16.43
C SER A 63 19.01 -0.56 17.74
N LEU A 64 19.60 -0.90 18.89
CA LEU A 64 18.96 -0.71 20.20
C LEU A 64 18.59 0.76 20.49
N GLY A 65 19.37 1.71 19.95
CA GLY A 65 19.14 3.16 20.10
C GLY A 65 18.17 3.78 19.09
N SER A 66 17.64 3.02 18.15
CA SER A 66 16.84 3.55 17.02
C SER A 66 15.33 3.67 17.30
N LEU A 67 14.89 3.60 18.56
CA LEU A 67 13.46 3.63 18.88
C LEU A 67 12.75 4.86 18.28
N ASP A 68 13.36 6.04 18.36
CA ASP A 68 12.79 7.27 17.79
C ASP A 68 12.65 7.21 16.28
N ASP A 69 13.63 6.62 15.57
CA ASP A 69 13.59 6.47 14.12
C ASP A 69 12.47 5.53 13.69
N VAL A 70 12.28 4.44 14.44
CA VAL A 70 11.18 3.50 14.21
C VAL A 70 9.83 4.18 14.46
N LEU A 71 9.70 5.00 15.50
CA LEU A 71 8.48 5.73 15.82
C LEU A 71 8.13 6.79 14.77
N LYS A 72 9.12 7.38 14.07
CA LYS A 72 8.88 8.31 12.94
C LYS A 72 8.16 7.66 11.76
N THR A 73 8.21 6.33 11.63
CA THR A 73 7.52 5.60 10.55
C THR A 73 6.01 5.43 10.79
N TRP A 74 5.51 5.82 11.96
CA TRP A 74 4.09 5.74 12.31
C TRP A 74 3.38 7.04 11.95
N ALA A 75 2.17 6.93 11.39
CA ALA A 75 1.36 8.10 11.07
C ALA A 75 0.61 8.65 12.31
N THR A 76 0.35 7.80 13.31
CA THR A 76 -0.39 8.16 14.52
C THR A 76 0.42 9.09 15.45
N PRO A 77 -0.22 10.06 16.14
CA PRO A 77 0.42 10.86 17.17
C PRO A 77 0.67 10.09 18.48
N VAL A 78 0.11 8.89 18.66
CA VAL A 78 0.28 8.08 19.89
C VAL A 78 1.75 7.74 20.16
N THR A 79 2.58 7.69 19.12
CA THR A 79 4.02 7.41 19.22
C THR A 79 4.77 8.46 20.04
N GLU A 80 4.27 9.70 20.12
CA GLU A 80 4.87 10.77 20.91
C GLU A 80 4.92 10.47 22.40
N ARG A 81 4.19 9.47 22.91
CA ARG A 81 4.18 9.04 24.32
C ARG A 81 5.07 7.81 24.60
N ILE A 82 5.57 7.16 23.56
CA ILE A 82 6.38 5.94 23.68
C ILE A 82 7.82 6.33 23.99
N ARG A 83 8.39 5.72 25.04
CA ARG A 83 9.75 5.99 25.53
C ARG A 83 10.60 4.73 25.69
N THR A 84 10.00 3.55 25.55
CA THR A 84 10.66 2.26 25.78
C THR A 84 10.26 1.23 24.75
N TRP A 85 11.15 0.27 24.47
CA TRP A 85 10.84 -0.88 23.60
C TRP A 85 9.66 -1.73 24.10
N LYS A 86 9.44 -1.77 25.43
CA LYS A 86 8.28 -2.43 26.05
C LYS A 86 6.96 -1.78 25.66
N GLN A 87 6.88 -0.45 25.79
CA GLN A 87 5.70 0.33 25.36
C GLN A 87 5.48 0.21 23.85
N TYR A 88 6.56 0.20 23.07
CA TYR A 88 6.49 -0.04 21.63
C TYR A 88 5.91 -1.42 21.28
N CYS A 89 6.39 -2.50 21.91
CA CYS A 89 5.84 -3.84 21.72
C CYS A 89 4.35 -3.89 22.08
N HIS A 90 3.95 -3.21 23.16
CA HIS A 90 2.53 -3.12 23.55
C HIS A 90 1.69 -2.38 22.50
N LEU A 91 2.19 -1.26 21.97
CA LEU A 91 1.57 -0.53 20.87
C LEU A 91 1.40 -1.44 19.66
N GLN A 92 2.48 -2.11 19.22
CA GLN A 92 2.46 -3.00 18.06
C GLN A 92 1.45 -4.14 18.20
N VAL A 93 1.45 -4.84 19.34
CA VAL A 93 0.48 -5.93 19.60
C VAL A 93 -0.96 -5.41 19.61
N SER A 94 -1.19 -4.24 20.21
CA SER A 94 -2.51 -3.62 20.22
C SER A 94 -2.97 -3.25 18.81
N THR A 95 -2.07 -2.68 18.02
CA THR A 95 -2.29 -2.34 16.61
C THR A 95 -2.60 -3.58 15.77
N GLU A 96 -1.78 -4.64 15.85
CA GLU A 96 -2.04 -5.90 15.13
C GLU A 96 -3.37 -6.54 15.55
N ARG A 97 -3.72 -6.49 16.84
CA ARG A 97 -5.03 -6.96 17.29
C ARG A 97 -6.16 -6.20 16.61
N ARG A 98 -6.10 -4.87 16.54
CA ARG A 98 -7.12 -4.05 15.89
C ARG A 98 -7.16 -4.26 14.37
N TRP A 99 -6.01 -4.39 13.70
CA TRP A 99 -5.94 -4.81 12.29
C TRP A 99 -6.66 -6.13 12.04
N ASN A 100 -6.64 -7.05 13.01
CA ASN A 100 -7.34 -8.32 12.96
C ASN A 100 -8.81 -8.27 13.43
N GLY A 101 -9.40 -7.06 13.52
CA GLY A 101 -10.76 -6.85 14.00
C GLY A 101 -10.95 -7.13 15.50
N ARG A 102 -9.86 -7.27 16.26
CA ARG A 102 -9.88 -7.54 17.72
C ARG A 102 -9.62 -6.25 18.49
N GLY A 103 -10.68 -5.51 18.76
CA GLY A 103 -10.64 -4.23 19.49
C GLY A 103 -11.24 -3.11 18.66
N GLN A 104 -11.38 -1.92 19.27
CA GLN A 104 -11.92 -0.75 18.59
C GLN A 104 -10.78 0.10 18.02
N ALA A 105 -10.77 0.29 16.70
CA ALA A 105 -9.93 1.28 16.02
C ALA A 105 -10.61 2.65 16.06
N TYR A 106 -9.81 3.71 16.04
CA TYR A 106 -10.34 5.05 15.83
C TYR A 106 -10.64 5.24 14.34
N SER A 107 -11.76 5.87 14.00
CA SER A 107 -12.11 6.16 12.62
C SER A 107 -12.64 7.58 12.49
N SER A 108 -12.18 8.32 11.48
CA SER A 108 -12.74 9.63 11.11
C SER A 108 -13.13 9.63 9.65
N GLN A 109 -14.35 10.08 9.37
CA GLN A 109 -14.91 10.15 8.02
C GLN A 109 -14.36 11.32 7.19
N ASP A 110 -13.94 12.38 7.90
CA ASP A 110 -13.32 13.57 7.35
C ASP A 110 -12.27 14.04 8.36
N VAL A 111 -11.00 13.79 8.05
CA VAL A 111 -9.86 14.13 8.94
C VAL A 111 -9.61 15.63 8.98
N PHE A 112 -10.00 16.34 7.92
CA PHE A 112 -9.62 17.74 7.71
C PHE A 112 -10.81 18.68 7.91
N GLY A 113 -12.05 18.21 7.77
CA GLY A 113 -13.24 19.02 8.01
C GLY A 113 -13.24 20.28 7.17
N ALA A 114 -13.47 21.42 7.83
CA ALA A 114 -13.41 22.74 7.21
C ALA A 114 -12.00 23.16 6.73
N ALA A 115 -10.93 22.48 7.20
CA ALA A 115 -9.57 22.77 6.75
C ALA A 115 -9.25 22.14 5.38
N GLN A 116 -10.03 21.15 4.94
CA GLN A 116 -9.95 20.69 3.56
C GLN A 116 -10.54 21.81 2.69
N GLN A 117 -9.87 22.15 1.58
CA GLN A 117 -10.31 23.20 0.65
C GLN A 117 -10.55 22.68 -0.78
N ILE A 118 -10.44 21.36 -0.98
CA ILE A 118 -10.55 20.71 -2.28
C ILE A 118 -11.48 19.49 -2.22
N GLN A 119 -11.99 19.04 -3.36
CA GLN A 119 -12.61 17.74 -3.59
C GLN A 119 -11.52 16.74 -3.99
N VAL A 120 -11.17 15.84 -3.08
CA VAL A 120 -9.95 15.05 -3.20
C VAL A 120 -10.08 13.98 -4.28
N HIS A 121 -9.11 13.92 -5.17
CA HIS A 121 -8.95 12.86 -6.17
C HIS A 121 -7.89 11.84 -5.73
N ARG A 122 -6.67 12.28 -5.37
CA ARG A 122 -5.59 11.40 -4.88
C ARG A 122 -5.03 11.86 -3.54
N ILE A 123 -4.51 10.90 -2.79
CA ILE A 123 -3.76 11.14 -1.56
C ILE A 123 -2.45 10.35 -1.56
N LYS A 124 -1.39 10.94 -1.02
CA LYS A 124 -0.10 10.29 -0.72
C LYS A 124 0.41 10.73 0.64
N ILE A 125 1.05 9.82 1.36
CA ILE A 125 1.43 10.03 2.77
C ILE A 125 2.92 9.80 2.92
N ASP A 126 3.60 10.78 3.48
CA ASP A 126 4.99 10.72 3.90
C ASP A 126 4.96 10.50 5.41
N THR A 127 5.12 9.25 5.84
CA THR A 127 5.04 8.92 7.27
C THR A 127 6.19 9.54 8.04
N GLU A 128 7.39 9.55 7.46
CA GLU A 128 8.62 10.05 8.09
C GLU A 128 8.50 11.54 8.40
N LYS A 129 8.04 12.33 7.42
CA LYS A 129 7.79 13.77 7.60
C LYS A 129 6.41 14.06 8.19
N SER A 130 5.58 13.04 8.34
CA SER A 130 4.18 13.14 8.76
C SER A 130 3.43 14.20 7.93
N LEU A 131 3.56 14.11 6.61
CA LEU A 131 2.91 14.98 5.64
C LEU A 131 1.92 14.18 4.81
N LEU A 132 0.84 14.83 4.41
CA LEU A 132 -0.13 14.28 3.48
C LEU A 132 -0.29 15.24 2.31
N VAL A 133 -0.12 14.73 1.09
CA VAL A 133 -0.35 15.44 -0.16
C VAL A 133 -1.70 15.01 -0.72
N MET A 134 -2.53 15.98 -1.07
CA MET A 134 -3.79 15.78 -1.79
C MET A 134 -3.72 16.44 -3.15
N SER A 135 -4.29 15.81 -4.18
CA SER A 135 -4.70 16.50 -5.41
C SER A 135 -6.19 16.43 -5.59
N GLY A 136 -6.78 17.41 -6.25
CA GLY A 136 -8.21 17.45 -6.50
C GLY A 136 -8.66 18.77 -7.09
N GLN A 137 -9.98 18.94 -7.18
CA GLN A 137 -10.60 20.19 -7.64
C GLN A 137 -10.81 21.14 -6.47
N THR A 138 -10.61 22.44 -6.62
CA THR A 138 -10.95 23.37 -5.53
C THR A 138 -12.46 23.49 -5.34
N GLU A 139 -12.88 23.98 -4.17
CA GLU A 139 -14.30 24.26 -3.93
C GLU A 139 -14.78 25.58 -4.53
N ARG A 140 -13.84 26.49 -4.85
CA ARG A 140 -14.17 27.86 -5.28
C ARG A 140 -14.12 28.05 -6.79
N ASP A 141 -13.30 27.26 -7.47
CA ASP A 141 -13.08 27.31 -8.91
C ASP A 141 -13.14 25.91 -9.53
N GLU A 142 -13.26 25.86 -10.86
CA GLU A 142 -13.16 24.61 -11.62
C GLU A 142 -11.70 24.14 -11.81
N GLY A 143 -10.74 24.79 -11.14
CA GLY A 143 -9.32 24.50 -11.23
C GLY A 143 -8.90 23.34 -10.33
N GLY A 144 -7.79 22.71 -10.69
CA GLY A 144 -7.15 21.69 -9.86
C GLY A 144 -6.12 22.30 -8.92
N SER A 145 -5.94 21.65 -7.77
CA SER A 145 -4.97 22.02 -6.75
C SER A 145 -4.24 20.82 -6.18
N LEU A 146 -3.01 21.07 -5.73
CA LEU A 146 -2.24 20.19 -4.87
C LEU A 146 -2.07 20.86 -3.51
N VAL A 147 -2.45 20.17 -2.45
CA VAL A 147 -2.45 20.71 -1.08
C VAL A 147 -1.64 19.79 -0.17
N VAL A 148 -0.77 20.38 0.66
CA VAL A 148 0.05 19.66 1.63
C VAL A 148 -0.42 19.99 3.04
N HIS A 149 -0.66 18.97 3.84
CA HIS A 149 -1.03 19.12 5.25
C HIS A 149 -0.03 18.41 6.18
N CYS A 150 0.10 18.94 7.41
CA CYS A 150 0.83 18.27 8.48
C CYS A 150 -0.09 17.30 9.23
N LEU A 151 0.31 16.03 9.33
CA LEU A 151 -0.43 15.02 10.08
C LEU A 151 -0.31 15.18 11.61
N ARG A 152 0.65 15.98 12.08
CA ARG A 152 0.84 16.28 13.52
C ARG A 152 0.15 17.56 13.95
N GLU A 153 -0.19 18.44 13.02
CA GLU A 153 -0.77 19.74 13.36
C GLU A 153 -2.25 19.61 13.69
N PRO A 154 -2.70 20.01 14.90
CA PRO A 154 -4.10 19.86 15.30
C PRO A 154 -5.08 20.69 14.45
N THR A 155 -4.62 21.84 13.94
CA THR A 155 -5.43 22.76 13.11
C THR A 155 -5.76 22.15 11.75
N ARG A 156 -4.93 21.20 11.28
CA ARG A 156 -5.01 20.56 9.96
C ARG A 156 -4.99 21.56 8.81
N GLN A 157 -4.54 22.80 9.03
CA GLN A 157 -4.42 23.80 7.98
C GLN A 157 -3.43 23.34 6.91
N ALA A 158 -3.65 23.80 5.68
CA ALA A 158 -2.72 23.54 4.60
C ALA A 158 -1.39 24.27 4.88
N LEU A 159 -0.28 23.55 4.79
CA LEU A 159 1.07 24.13 4.85
C LEU A 159 1.47 24.75 3.52
N PHE A 160 0.95 24.23 2.42
CA PHE A 160 1.32 24.61 1.07
C PHE A 160 0.20 24.25 0.08
N CYS A 161 -0.07 25.14 -0.88
CA CYS A 161 -1.08 24.95 -1.92
C CYS A 161 -0.52 25.37 -3.28
N LEU A 162 -0.54 24.46 -4.25
CA LEU A 162 -0.39 24.77 -5.68
C LEU A 162 -1.78 24.84 -6.31
N TYR A 163 -2.04 25.89 -7.07
CA TYR A 163 -3.26 26.05 -7.87
C TYR A 163 -2.94 25.80 -9.35
N GLU A 164 -3.97 25.79 -10.20
CA GLU A 164 -3.84 25.67 -11.66
C GLU A 164 -3.15 24.37 -12.12
N ILE A 165 -3.34 23.29 -11.36
CA ILE A 165 -2.96 21.94 -11.81
C ILE A 165 -4.18 21.19 -12.37
N SER A 166 -3.98 19.97 -12.89
CA SER A 166 -5.09 19.12 -13.34
C SER A 166 -6.00 18.70 -12.17
N ILE A 167 -7.33 18.82 -12.35
CA ILE A 167 -8.33 18.36 -11.35
C ILE A 167 -8.26 16.85 -11.07
N TYR A 168 -7.73 16.07 -12.01
CA TYR A 168 -7.50 14.63 -11.90
C TYR A 168 -6.02 14.28 -11.87
N ALA A 169 -5.16 15.21 -11.40
CA ALA A 169 -3.73 14.97 -11.31
C ALA A 169 -3.44 13.69 -10.52
N HIS A 170 -2.80 12.73 -11.18
CA HIS A 170 -2.31 11.53 -10.53
C HIS A 170 -1.03 11.88 -9.79
N VAL A 171 -1.04 11.84 -8.46
CA VAL A 171 0.12 12.19 -7.63
C VAL A 171 0.80 10.92 -7.14
N GLU A 172 2.12 10.87 -7.26
CA GLU A 172 3.01 9.87 -6.67
C GLU A 172 4.09 10.55 -5.83
N MET A 173 4.60 9.84 -4.83
CA MET A 173 5.57 10.39 -3.87
C MET A 173 6.51 9.31 -3.36
N SER A 174 7.81 9.62 -3.30
CA SER A 174 8.85 8.73 -2.79
C SER A 174 10.14 9.51 -2.54
N ASP A 175 10.84 9.22 -1.44
CA ASP A 175 12.15 9.79 -1.08
C ASP A 175 12.24 11.33 -1.25
N GLY A 176 11.20 12.00 -0.78
CA GLY A 176 11.10 13.46 -0.79
C GLY A 176 10.74 14.11 -2.12
N PHE A 177 10.52 13.33 -3.18
CA PHE A 177 9.97 13.80 -4.44
C PHE A 177 8.45 13.66 -4.48
N VAL A 178 7.79 14.66 -5.08
CA VAL A 178 6.37 14.64 -5.42
C VAL A 178 6.26 14.82 -6.93
N VAL A 179 5.60 13.87 -7.59
CA VAL A 179 5.43 13.85 -9.04
C VAL A 179 3.95 13.78 -9.37
N PHE A 180 3.51 14.56 -10.37
CA PHE A 180 2.13 14.48 -10.81
C PHE A 180 1.93 14.76 -12.30
N THR A 181 0.85 14.22 -12.85
CA THR A 181 0.49 14.40 -14.26
C THR A 181 0.07 15.83 -14.56
N CYS A 182 0.55 16.37 -15.67
CA CYS A 182 0.05 17.63 -16.23
C CYS A 182 -1.38 17.48 -16.76
N GLY A 183 -2.05 18.62 -16.99
CA GLY A 183 -3.39 18.66 -17.58
C GLY A 183 -3.41 18.31 -19.08
N ALA A 184 -4.60 18.41 -19.69
CA ALA A 184 -4.82 18.09 -21.11
C ALA A 184 -3.98 18.93 -22.09
N GLU A 185 -3.38 20.04 -21.64
CA GLU A 185 -2.49 20.89 -22.44
C GLU A 185 -1.08 20.29 -22.61
N ALA A 186 -0.66 19.40 -21.69
CA ALA A 186 0.64 18.74 -21.73
C ALA A 186 0.52 17.27 -21.27
N PRO A 187 -0.31 16.45 -21.93
CA PRO A 187 -0.63 15.08 -21.49
C PRO A 187 0.58 14.13 -21.52
N ASP A 188 1.67 14.54 -22.18
CA ASP A 188 2.94 13.85 -22.36
C ASP A 188 4.01 14.24 -21.31
N SER A 189 3.57 14.89 -20.22
CA SER A 189 4.47 15.52 -19.26
C SER A 189 4.07 15.23 -17.81
N LEU A 190 5.10 15.09 -16.95
CA LEU A 190 4.95 15.00 -15.49
C LEU A 190 5.69 16.16 -14.81
N GLU A 191 5.01 16.81 -13.88
CA GLU A 191 5.56 17.82 -12.98
C GLU A 191 6.41 17.16 -11.89
N VAL A 192 7.65 17.63 -11.69
CA VAL A 192 8.55 17.13 -10.65
C VAL A 192 8.84 18.21 -9.62
N TRP A 193 8.51 17.89 -8.38
CA TRP A 193 8.68 18.74 -7.21
C TRP A 193 9.42 17.97 -6.13
N ARG A 194 10.02 18.70 -5.19
CA ARG A 194 10.73 18.11 -4.05
C ARG A 194 10.44 18.87 -2.78
N TRP A 195 10.49 18.20 -1.63
CA TRP A 195 10.44 18.89 -0.35
C TRP A 195 11.57 19.92 -0.24
N ALA A 196 11.22 21.14 0.17
CA ALA A 196 12.19 22.22 0.32
C ALA A 196 13.30 21.86 1.31
N GLU A 197 12.95 21.20 2.43
CA GLU A 197 13.92 20.75 3.44
C GLU A 197 14.93 19.74 2.89
N ASP A 198 14.48 18.80 2.05
CA ASP A 198 15.37 17.80 1.45
C ASP A 198 16.25 18.40 0.35
N GLN A 199 15.72 19.37 -0.39
CA GLN A 199 16.50 20.14 -1.36
C GLN A 199 17.55 21.01 -0.67
N ASP A 200 17.26 21.58 0.50
CA ASP A 200 18.23 22.35 1.27
C ASP A 200 19.32 21.46 1.88
N ALA A 201 18.93 20.29 2.41
CA ALA A 201 19.86 19.34 3.02
C ALA A 201 20.75 18.62 1.99
N TYR A 202 20.17 18.22 0.86
CA TYR A 202 20.86 17.47 -0.20
C TYR A 202 20.53 18.06 -1.58
N PRO A 203 21.12 19.21 -1.95
CA PRO A 203 20.78 19.89 -3.19
C PRO A 203 20.98 19.03 -4.43
N LEU A 204 19.97 19.00 -5.29
CA LEU A 204 20.02 18.42 -6.63
C LEU A 204 19.82 19.50 -7.70
N ASP A 205 20.31 19.23 -8.90
CA ASP A 205 20.14 20.14 -10.04
C ASP A 205 18.67 20.33 -10.36
N SER A 206 18.21 21.57 -10.25
CA SER A 206 16.86 22.00 -10.57
C SER A 206 16.88 22.88 -11.82
N SER A 207 15.96 22.63 -12.74
CA SER A 207 15.78 23.46 -13.95
C SER A 207 14.27 23.68 -14.18
N PRO A 208 13.61 24.45 -13.31
CA PRO A 208 12.17 24.61 -13.34
C PRO A 208 11.74 25.44 -14.56
N THR A 209 10.58 25.12 -15.11
CA THR A 209 10.01 25.91 -16.21
C THR A 209 9.57 27.30 -15.74
N LYS A 210 9.25 28.20 -16.69
CA LYS A 210 8.66 29.50 -16.34
C LYS A 210 7.32 29.33 -15.59
N GLN A 211 6.49 28.40 -16.06
CA GLN A 211 5.21 28.09 -15.43
C GLN A 211 5.40 27.56 -14.00
N GLN A 212 6.31 26.60 -13.78
CA GLN A 212 6.59 26.08 -12.44
C GLN A 212 7.05 27.17 -11.46
N ARG A 213 7.90 28.10 -11.92
CA ARG A 213 8.32 29.25 -11.10
C ARG A 213 7.15 30.15 -10.73
N GLN A 214 6.28 30.45 -11.68
CA GLN A 214 5.09 31.25 -11.44
C GLN A 214 4.13 30.58 -10.44
N LEU A 215 3.87 29.28 -10.61
CA LEU A 215 3.05 28.49 -9.67
C LEU A 215 3.64 28.50 -8.26
N TYR A 216 4.96 28.32 -8.15
CA TYR A 216 5.66 28.37 -6.88
C TYR A 216 5.59 29.77 -6.23
N GLU A 217 5.86 30.84 -6.99
CA GLU A 217 5.77 32.22 -6.50
C GLU A 217 4.36 32.54 -5.97
N ASN A 218 3.32 32.17 -6.73
CA ASN A 218 1.93 32.32 -6.30
C ASN A 218 1.62 31.53 -5.02
N ALA A 219 2.11 30.30 -4.91
CA ALA A 219 1.93 29.46 -3.74
C ALA A 219 2.60 30.05 -2.49
N ILE A 220 3.80 30.63 -2.64
CA ILE A 220 4.53 31.27 -1.54
C ILE A 220 3.85 32.56 -1.08
N ILE A 221 3.34 33.37 -1.99
CA ILE A 221 2.60 34.61 -1.65
C ILE A 221 1.35 34.29 -0.83
N ASN A 222 0.65 33.19 -1.18
CA ASN A 222 -0.59 32.79 -0.53
C ASN A 222 -0.39 31.94 0.75
N SER A 223 0.82 31.46 1.01
CA SER A 223 1.13 30.77 2.26
C SER A 223 1.30 31.78 3.39
N ASP A 224 0.21 32.02 4.14
CA ASP A 224 0.25 32.75 5.41
C ASP A 224 1.13 31.96 6.40
N HIS A 225 2.00 32.67 7.11
CA HIS A 225 2.86 32.21 8.23
C HIS A 225 4.34 31.92 7.91
N GLY A 226 5.18 32.40 8.84
CA GLY A 226 6.62 32.62 8.69
C GLY A 226 7.48 31.36 8.68
N SER A 227 8.67 31.55 8.09
CA SER A 227 9.95 30.81 8.16
C SER A 227 10.01 29.28 8.04
N SER A 228 8.92 28.52 8.21
CA SER A 228 8.99 27.07 8.12
C SER A 228 9.10 26.63 6.65
N ARG A 229 10.15 25.87 6.33
CA ARG A 229 10.36 25.17 5.06
C ARG A 229 9.56 23.86 5.00
N ARG A 230 9.06 23.37 6.14
CA ARG A 230 8.31 22.11 6.25
C ARG A 230 7.08 22.11 5.37
N GLY A 231 6.89 21.02 4.63
CA GLY A 231 5.72 20.81 3.78
C GLY A 231 5.67 21.68 2.52
N LYS A 232 6.65 22.57 2.31
CA LYS A 232 6.77 23.35 1.08
C LYS A 232 7.44 22.50 0.02
N LEU A 233 6.93 22.63 -1.21
CA LEU A 233 7.51 22.00 -2.39
C LEU A 233 8.27 23.04 -3.20
N VAL A 234 9.44 22.67 -3.70
CA VAL A 234 10.21 23.45 -4.67
C VAL A 234 10.16 22.76 -6.03
N PRO A 235 10.05 23.53 -7.13
CA PRO A 235 9.97 22.96 -8.46
C PRO A 235 11.35 22.45 -8.89
N MET A 236 11.40 21.26 -9.47
CA MET A 236 12.63 20.63 -9.96
C MET A 236 12.73 20.66 -11.49
N GLY A 237 11.59 20.55 -12.18
CA GLY A 237 11.51 20.52 -13.63
C GLY A 237 10.35 19.66 -14.11
N ILE A 238 10.36 19.31 -15.39
CA ILE A 238 9.35 18.45 -16.02
C ILE A 238 10.02 17.22 -16.62
N LEU A 239 9.39 16.05 -16.50
CA LEU A 239 9.69 14.88 -17.30
C LEU A 239 8.80 14.90 -18.54
N LYS A 240 9.39 14.99 -19.73
CA LYS A 240 8.66 14.97 -20.99
C LYS A 240 8.92 13.66 -21.72
N HIS A 241 7.87 12.89 -21.96
CA HIS A 241 7.91 11.67 -22.76
C HIS A 241 7.19 11.87 -24.09
N SER A 242 7.26 10.90 -25.00
CA SER A 242 6.82 11.11 -26.39
C SER A 242 5.32 10.93 -26.64
N ASP A 243 4.58 10.34 -25.70
CA ASP A 243 3.15 10.01 -25.81
C ASP A 243 2.37 10.47 -24.58
N GLU A 244 1.04 10.45 -24.60
CA GLU A 244 0.21 10.74 -23.41
C GLU A 244 0.42 9.72 -22.28
N THR A 245 0.42 10.19 -21.02
CA THR A 245 0.51 9.33 -19.82
C THR A 245 -0.79 8.60 -19.59
N ARG A 246 -0.74 7.28 -19.44
CA ARG A 246 -1.89 6.48 -19.00
C ARG A 246 -1.84 6.09 -17.54
N ALA A 247 -0.67 5.65 -17.11
CA ALA A 247 -0.40 5.22 -15.75
C ALA A 247 1.03 5.62 -15.40
N SER A 248 1.26 5.94 -14.14
CA SER A 248 2.60 6.23 -13.66
C SER A 248 2.78 5.72 -12.24
N ARG A 249 4.02 5.42 -11.88
CA ARG A 249 4.40 5.00 -10.55
C ARG A 249 5.80 5.51 -10.23
N LEU A 250 5.97 6.09 -9.04
CA LEU A 250 7.28 6.45 -8.51
C LEU A 250 7.68 5.46 -7.41
N VAL A 251 8.79 4.76 -7.62
CA VAL A 251 9.51 4.03 -6.58
C VAL A 251 10.95 4.50 -6.68
N TYR A 252 11.39 5.29 -5.71
CA TYR A 252 12.66 6.00 -5.79
C TYR A 252 13.84 5.06 -6.11
N PRO A 253 14.74 5.44 -7.05
CA PRO A 253 14.77 6.71 -7.80
C PRO A 253 14.02 6.68 -9.14
N THR A 254 13.22 5.65 -9.42
CA THR A 254 12.61 5.41 -10.74
C THR A 254 11.16 5.90 -10.83
N VAL A 255 10.86 6.75 -11.82
CA VAL A 255 9.49 6.99 -12.29
C VAL A 255 9.23 6.10 -13.49
N CYS A 256 8.30 5.16 -13.36
CA CYS A 256 7.79 4.35 -14.46
C CYS A 256 6.54 5.02 -15.05
N VAL A 257 6.55 5.30 -16.36
CA VAL A 257 5.45 5.90 -17.10
C VAL A 257 5.01 4.95 -18.19
N GLY A 258 3.75 4.56 -18.19
CA GLY A 258 3.14 3.83 -19.28
C GLY A 258 2.31 4.73 -20.17
N ASN A 259 2.48 4.59 -21.48
CA ASN A 259 1.82 5.45 -22.45
C ASN A 259 0.34 5.09 -22.67
N TRP A 260 -0.39 6.01 -23.31
CA TRP A 260 -1.80 5.86 -23.67
C TRP A 260 -2.10 4.67 -24.58
N LEU A 261 -1.19 4.34 -25.49
CA LEU A 261 -1.35 3.18 -26.37
C LEU A 261 -1.21 1.86 -25.62
N GLY A 262 -0.54 1.85 -24.48
CA GLY A 262 -0.32 0.67 -23.65
C GLY A 262 0.63 -0.33 -24.28
N ASP A 263 1.51 0.12 -25.17
CA ASP A 263 2.54 -0.68 -25.85
C ASP A 263 3.95 -0.37 -25.34
N ARG A 264 4.13 0.66 -24.49
CA ARG A 264 5.46 1.06 -24.03
C ARG A 264 5.49 1.62 -22.62
N LEU A 265 6.57 1.29 -21.92
CA LEU A 265 6.95 1.82 -20.61
C LEU A 265 8.24 2.63 -20.73
N SER A 266 8.28 3.80 -20.09
CA SER A 266 9.46 4.67 -19.99
C SER A 266 9.87 4.82 -18.53
N LEU A 267 11.11 4.48 -18.20
CA LEU A 267 11.65 4.52 -16.85
C LEU A 267 12.65 5.68 -16.74
N TRP A 268 12.36 6.63 -15.86
CA TRP A 268 13.13 7.85 -15.67
C TRP A 268 13.81 7.84 -14.31
N ASP A 269 15.08 8.28 -14.24
CA ASP A 269 15.69 8.63 -12.96
C ASP A 269 15.18 10.01 -12.55
N ILE A 270 14.47 10.08 -11.43
CA ILE A 270 13.82 11.32 -10.99
C ILE A 270 14.80 12.41 -10.57
N ARG A 271 16.01 12.04 -10.18
CA ARG A 271 17.04 12.97 -9.68
C ARG A 271 17.65 13.75 -10.84
N THR A 272 17.98 13.05 -11.91
CA THR A 272 18.58 13.63 -13.12
C THR A 272 17.55 14.02 -14.17
N ARG A 273 16.31 13.52 -14.02
CA ARG A 273 15.21 13.67 -14.98
C ARG A 273 15.53 13.12 -16.37
N GLN A 274 16.40 12.10 -16.42
CA GLN A 274 16.82 11.44 -17.66
C GLN A 274 16.08 10.11 -17.84
N LEU A 275 15.73 9.82 -19.10
CA LEU A 275 15.19 8.52 -19.50
C LEU A 275 16.32 7.49 -19.39
N THR A 276 16.14 6.51 -18.50
CA THR A 276 17.12 5.46 -18.26
C THR A 276 16.85 4.20 -19.07
N GLN A 277 15.58 3.91 -19.32
CA GLN A 277 15.17 2.68 -19.99
C GLN A 277 13.80 2.83 -20.64
N THR A 278 13.62 2.11 -21.74
CA THR A 278 12.32 1.85 -22.36
C THR A 278 12.08 0.35 -22.43
N ILE A 279 10.85 -0.08 -22.14
CA ILE A 279 10.41 -1.47 -22.28
C ILE A 279 9.18 -1.48 -23.17
N GLU A 280 9.27 -2.19 -24.29
CA GLU A 280 8.12 -2.49 -25.15
C GLU A 280 7.28 -3.59 -24.48
N ILE A 281 5.96 -3.38 -24.45
CA ILE A 281 5.01 -4.33 -23.86
C ILE A 281 3.98 -4.73 -24.91
N GLU A 282 3.42 -5.92 -24.75
CA GLU A 282 2.34 -6.37 -25.64
C GLU A 282 1.08 -5.54 -25.36
N PRO A 283 0.56 -4.77 -26.34
CA PRO A 283 -0.62 -3.94 -26.12
C PRO A 283 -1.86 -4.81 -25.93
N SER A 284 -2.77 -4.31 -25.10
CA SER A 284 -4.09 -4.92 -24.99
C SER A 284 -4.82 -4.89 -26.34
N PRO A 285 -5.42 -6.01 -26.79
CA PRO A 285 -6.30 -5.99 -27.97
C PRO A 285 -7.58 -5.19 -27.69
N TYR A 286 -7.89 -4.93 -26.41
CA TYR A 286 -9.03 -4.11 -25.99
C TYR A 286 -8.60 -2.67 -25.72
N LEU A 287 -9.04 -1.75 -26.58
CA LEU A 287 -8.75 -0.30 -26.49
C LEU A 287 -9.04 0.29 -25.11
N ARG A 288 -10.14 -0.14 -24.47
CA ARG A 288 -10.55 0.35 -23.13
C ARG A 288 -9.61 -0.09 -22.01
N PHE A 289 -8.79 -1.13 -22.24
CA PHE A 289 -7.94 -1.77 -21.23
C PHE A 289 -6.46 -1.79 -21.65
N ARG A 290 -6.04 -0.82 -22.48
CA ARG A 290 -4.65 -0.66 -22.93
C ARG A 290 -3.65 -0.72 -21.78
N MET A 291 -3.92 0.05 -20.73
CA MET A 291 -3.20 -0.01 -19.47
C MET A 291 -4.06 0.60 -18.38
N ASN A 292 -4.23 -0.14 -17.28
CA ASN A 292 -5.03 0.30 -16.13
C ASN A 292 -4.12 0.74 -14.98
N TYR A 293 -2.98 0.06 -14.81
CA TYR A 293 -2.05 0.32 -13.70
C TYR A 293 -0.64 -0.16 -14.05
N VAL A 294 0.36 0.46 -13.42
CA VAL A 294 1.76 0.00 -13.43
C VAL A 294 2.34 0.08 -12.03
N ASP A 295 3.19 -0.88 -11.68
CA ASP A 295 4.05 -0.80 -10.52
C ASP A 295 5.47 -1.23 -10.88
N VAL A 296 6.47 -0.87 -10.09
CA VAL A 296 7.88 -1.09 -10.42
C VAL A 296 8.69 -1.37 -9.16
N ASN A 297 9.66 -2.27 -9.26
CA ASN A 297 10.69 -2.46 -8.25
C ASN A 297 12.08 -2.42 -8.91
N GLU A 298 13.12 -2.77 -8.16
CA GLU A 298 14.50 -2.76 -8.65
C GLU A 298 14.73 -3.65 -9.88
N THR A 299 14.02 -4.77 -9.98
CA THR A 299 14.31 -5.83 -10.97
C THR A 299 13.24 -5.99 -12.04
N HIS A 300 12.01 -5.54 -11.78
CA HIS A 300 10.84 -5.82 -12.61
C HIS A 300 9.88 -4.62 -12.72
N VAL A 301 9.11 -4.62 -13.80
CA VAL A 301 7.92 -3.76 -13.98
C VAL A 301 6.68 -4.64 -14.09
N PHE A 302 5.61 -4.24 -13.43
CA PHE A 302 4.36 -4.96 -13.30
C PHE A 302 3.28 -4.16 -14.01
N VAL A 303 2.55 -4.79 -14.93
CA VAL A 303 1.59 -4.11 -15.79
C VAL A 303 0.22 -4.77 -15.65
N ALA A 304 -0.78 -3.96 -15.35
CA ALA A 304 -2.19 -4.34 -15.35
C ALA A 304 -2.88 -3.83 -16.61
N THR A 305 -3.41 -4.75 -17.40
CA THR A 305 -4.26 -4.50 -18.57
C THR A 305 -5.56 -5.30 -18.42
N HIS A 306 -5.95 -6.04 -19.46
CA HIS A 306 -6.84 -7.20 -19.34
C HIS A 306 -6.10 -8.43 -18.76
N THR A 307 -4.76 -8.38 -18.67
CA THR A 307 -3.90 -9.39 -18.05
C THR A 307 -3.06 -8.78 -16.92
N VAL A 308 -2.37 -9.63 -16.16
CA VAL A 308 -1.23 -9.21 -15.34
C VAL A 308 0.04 -9.69 -16.03
N SER A 309 0.98 -8.79 -16.30
CA SER A 309 2.27 -9.17 -16.88
C SER A 309 3.44 -8.55 -16.12
N VAL A 310 4.56 -9.26 -16.08
CA VAL A 310 5.78 -8.82 -15.42
C VAL A 310 6.91 -8.85 -16.42
N TYR A 311 7.64 -7.74 -16.51
CA TYR A 311 8.77 -7.55 -17.41
C TYR A 311 10.04 -7.38 -16.59
N SER A 312 11.11 -8.07 -16.99
CA SER A 312 12.43 -7.89 -16.40
C SER A 312 13.01 -6.55 -16.84
N ARG A 313 13.47 -5.74 -15.88
CA ARG A 313 14.19 -4.49 -16.17
C ARG A 313 15.57 -4.76 -16.76
N ALA A 314 16.21 -5.88 -16.43
CA ALA A 314 17.52 -6.18 -16.99
C ALA A 314 17.48 -6.53 -18.48
N THR A 315 16.42 -7.22 -18.93
CA THR A 315 16.35 -7.76 -20.29
C THR A 315 15.27 -7.11 -21.17
N GLY A 316 14.33 -6.37 -20.57
CA GLY A 316 13.12 -5.87 -21.21
C GLY A 316 12.12 -6.97 -21.58
N GLN A 317 12.40 -8.25 -21.27
CA GLN A 317 11.56 -9.38 -21.67
C GLN A 317 10.44 -9.62 -20.65
N ARG A 318 9.29 -10.09 -21.16
CA ARG A 318 8.20 -10.59 -20.31
C ARG A 318 8.64 -11.89 -19.63
N VAL A 319 8.70 -11.88 -18.30
CA VAL A 319 9.09 -13.05 -17.48
C VAL A 319 7.88 -13.78 -16.89
N PHE A 320 6.73 -13.11 -16.80
CA PHE A 320 5.49 -13.72 -16.33
C PHE A 320 4.27 -13.09 -17.01
N ILE A 321 3.23 -13.89 -17.21
CA ILE A 321 1.91 -13.42 -17.61
C ILE A 321 0.83 -14.29 -16.95
N LEU A 322 -0.20 -13.63 -16.44
CA LEU A 322 -1.48 -14.21 -16.09
C LEU A 322 -2.51 -13.68 -17.10
N ASP A 323 -2.70 -14.44 -18.17
CA ASP A 323 -3.60 -14.06 -19.27
C ASP A 323 -5.08 -14.34 -18.97
N GLU A 324 -5.96 -13.98 -19.90
CA GLU A 324 -7.41 -14.14 -19.74
C GLU A 324 -7.83 -15.59 -19.53
N SER A 325 -7.17 -16.53 -20.20
CA SER A 325 -7.51 -17.96 -20.09
C SER A 325 -7.15 -18.47 -18.70
N HIS A 326 -5.99 -18.08 -18.19
CA HIS A 326 -5.55 -18.38 -16.84
C HIS A 326 -6.46 -17.74 -15.78
N LEU A 327 -6.80 -16.45 -15.94
CA LEU A 327 -7.72 -15.74 -15.05
C LEU A 327 -9.09 -16.43 -15.01
N ALA A 328 -9.68 -16.69 -16.18
CA ALA A 328 -10.97 -17.36 -16.28
C ALA A 328 -10.95 -18.75 -15.64
N GLN A 329 -9.91 -19.53 -15.90
CA GLN A 329 -9.79 -20.87 -15.35
C GLN A 329 -9.61 -20.87 -13.82
N ILE A 330 -8.72 -20.04 -13.28
CA ILE A 330 -8.49 -19.95 -11.82
C ILE A 330 -9.76 -19.50 -11.10
N THR A 331 -10.45 -18.49 -11.63
CA THR A 331 -11.69 -17.96 -11.02
C THR A 331 -12.81 -19.01 -10.95
N THR A 332 -12.83 -20.01 -11.83
CA THR A 332 -13.79 -21.13 -11.71
C THR A 332 -13.61 -21.98 -10.45
N TYR A 333 -12.38 -22.02 -9.90
CA TYR A 333 -12.05 -22.76 -8.68
C TYR A 333 -12.26 -21.93 -7.41
N VAL A 334 -12.33 -20.61 -7.54
CA VAL A 334 -12.57 -19.69 -6.42
C VAL A 334 -14.03 -19.78 -5.98
N SER A 335 -14.24 -20.01 -4.69
CA SER A 335 -15.60 -20.03 -4.12
C SER A 335 -16.20 -18.62 -4.14
N THR A 336 -17.48 -18.51 -4.54
CA THR A 336 -18.17 -17.22 -4.49
C THR A 336 -18.24 -16.64 -3.09
N PRO A 337 -18.27 -15.30 -2.98
CA PRO A 337 -18.51 -14.67 -1.71
C PRO A 337 -19.88 -15.06 -1.17
N ILE A 338 -19.95 -15.42 0.12
CA ILE A 338 -21.22 -15.57 0.83
C ILE A 338 -21.87 -14.18 0.88
N PRO A 339 -23.12 -14.00 0.39
CA PRO A 339 -23.82 -12.73 0.43
C PRO A 339 -23.88 -12.18 1.85
N MET A 340 -23.64 -10.88 2.00
CA MET A 340 -23.73 -10.23 3.31
C MET A 340 -25.12 -9.65 3.53
N SER A 341 -25.73 -9.98 4.68
CA SER A 341 -26.83 -9.19 5.23
C SER A 341 -26.26 -7.88 5.83
N PRO A 342 -26.85 -6.70 5.58
CA PRO A 342 -26.25 -5.39 5.92
C PRO A 342 -26.08 -5.05 7.41
N GLU A 343 -26.50 -5.88 8.37
CA GLU A 343 -26.61 -5.45 9.78
C GLU A 343 -25.34 -5.62 10.65
N GLY A 344 -24.88 -4.49 11.23
CA GLY A 344 -24.44 -4.39 12.63
C GLY A 344 -22.99 -4.76 13.03
N SER A 345 -21.97 -3.98 12.63
CA SER A 345 -20.70 -3.72 13.37
C SER A 345 -19.73 -2.90 12.51
N ALA A 346 -18.74 -2.20 13.11
CA ALA A 346 -17.73 -1.44 12.33
C ALA A 346 -16.76 -2.35 11.55
N PHE A 347 -16.47 -3.54 12.09
CA PHE A 347 -15.67 -4.58 11.44
C PHE A 347 -16.46 -5.88 11.42
N ARG A 348 -16.83 -6.33 10.22
CA ARG A 348 -17.43 -7.66 10.06
C ARG A 348 -16.37 -8.64 9.58
N LYS A 349 -15.98 -9.54 10.48
CA LYS A 349 -15.06 -10.62 10.18
C LYS A 349 -15.79 -11.72 9.40
N ARG A 350 -15.15 -12.20 8.34
CA ARG A 350 -15.62 -13.29 7.49
C ARG A 350 -14.48 -14.26 7.24
N GLU A 351 -14.75 -15.55 7.30
CA GLU A 351 -13.79 -16.56 6.84
C GLU A 351 -13.73 -16.55 5.31
N LEU A 352 -12.52 -16.54 4.77
CA LEU A 352 -12.32 -16.66 3.34
C LEU A 352 -12.62 -18.10 2.94
N PRO A 353 -13.47 -18.31 1.93
CA PRO A 353 -13.74 -19.65 1.46
C PRO A 353 -12.49 -20.20 0.76
N GLY A 354 -12.29 -21.51 0.86
CA GLY A 354 -11.24 -22.20 0.11
C GLY A 354 -11.60 -22.39 -1.36
N TYR A 355 -10.85 -23.24 -2.05
CA TYR A 355 -11.14 -23.63 -3.42
C TYR A 355 -12.22 -24.71 -3.50
N THR A 356 -12.99 -24.69 -4.59
CA THR A 356 -13.89 -25.78 -4.95
C THR A 356 -13.13 -26.85 -5.73
N ILE A 357 -13.43 -28.14 -5.49
CA ILE A 357 -12.73 -29.24 -6.19
C ILE A 357 -13.24 -29.37 -7.63
N THR A 358 -14.55 -29.22 -7.81
CA THR A 358 -15.20 -29.20 -9.11
C THR A 358 -15.32 -27.75 -9.56
N GLY A 359 -14.31 -27.27 -10.29
CA GLY A 359 -14.35 -25.93 -10.89
C GLY A 359 -15.68 -25.69 -11.60
N ARG A 360 -16.20 -24.47 -11.53
CA ARG A 360 -17.47 -24.11 -12.17
C ARG A 360 -17.33 -24.22 -13.70
N PRO A 361 -18.37 -24.67 -14.41
CA PRO A 361 -18.32 -24.67 -15.87
C PRO A 361 -18.11 -23.23 -16.37
N MET A 362 -17.10 -23.05 -17.22
CA MET A 362 -16.94 -21.80 -17.96
C MET A 362 -18.17 -21.61 -18.84
N ILE A 363 -18.95 -20.56 -18.59
CA ILE A 363 -20.02 -20.17 -19.48
C ILE A 363 -19.33 -19.68 -20.77
N ALA A 364 -19.72 -20.11 -21.96
CA ALA A 364 -19.11 -19.62 -23.20
C ALA A 364 -19.79 -18.31 -23.64
N GLY A 365 -19.03 -17.23 -23.88
CA GLY A 365 -19.55 -15.95 -24.41
C GLY A 365 -18.51 -14.81 -24.41
N HIS A 366 -18.35 -14.13 -25.54
CA HIS A 366 -17.24 -13.23 -25.92
C HIS A 366 -17.11 -11.88 -25.15
N ARG A 367 -16.74 -11.90 -23.88
CA ARG A 367 -16.14 -10.70 -23.23
C ARG A 367 -14.87 -11.11 -22.48
N PRO A 368 -13.88 -10.20 -22.32
CA PRO A 368 -12.85 -10.41 -21.32
C PRO A 368 -13.58 -10.64 -19.99
N TRP A 369 -13.46 -11.86 -19.46
CA TRP A 369 -14.21 -12.31 -18.28
C TRP A 369 -13.99 -11.36 -17.12
N ASP A 370 -12.75 -10.92 -16.94
CA ASP A 370 -12.40 -10.03 -15.86
C ASP A 370 -11.19 -9.20 -16.26
N VAL A 371 -11.18 -7.92 -15.88
CA VAL A 371 -10.10 -6.99 -16.22
C VAL A 371 -9.32 -6.67 -14.96
N ILE A 372 -7.99 -6.64 -15.06
CA ILE A 372 -7.13 -6.24 -13.96
C ILE A 372 -7.23 -4.74 -13.75
N LYS A 373 -7.66 -4.34 -12.56
CA LYS A 373 -7.88 -2.94 -12.20
C LYS A 373 -6.64 -2.28 -11.63
N ALA A 374 -5.90 -3.01 -10.79
CA ALA A 374 -4.69 -2.52 -10.16
C ALA A 374 -3.73 -3.69 -9.87
N VAL A 375 -2.44 -3.37 -9.80
CA VAL A 375 -1.39 -4.26 -9.35
C VAL A 375 -0.49 -3.49 -8.38
N HIS A 376 -0.14 -4.09 -7.25
CA HIS A 376 0.78 -3.49 -6.28
C HIS A 376 1.83 -4.50 -5.84
N VAL A 377 3.07 -4.03 -5.73
CA VAL A 377 4.22 -4.84 -5.35
C VAL A 377 4.53 -4.63 -3.87
N SER A 378 4.95 -5.69 -3.17
CA SER A 378 5.38 -5.56 -1.78
C SER A 378 6.62 -4.66 -1.68
N PRO A 379 6.85 -3.96 -0.56
CA PRO A 379 8.06 -3.15 -0.38
C PRO A 379 9.35 -3.95 -0.58
N GLY A 380 9.32 -5.24 -0.24
CA GLY A 380 10.44 -6.16 -0.51
C GLY A 380 10.61 -6.49 -1.99
N GLY A 381 9.56 -6.44 -2.81
CA GLY A 381 9.60 -6.82 -4.22
C GLY A 381 9.51 -8.33 -4.48
N ASP A 382 9.24 -9.13 -3.45
CA ASP A 382 9.17 -10.59 -3.52
C ASP A 382 7.79 -11.09 -3.96
N ASP A 383 6.77 -10.28 -3.67
CA ASP A 383 5.36 -10.60 -3.84
C ASP A 383 4.64 -9.43 -4.50
N PHE A 384 3.53 -9.71 -5.16
CA PHE A 384 2.64 -8.69 -5.69
C PHE A 384 1.19 -9.14 -5.66
N VAL A 385 0.29 -8.17 -5.60
CA VAL A 385 -1.16 -8.37 -5.52
C VAL A 385 -1.81 -7.70 -6.71
N ALA A 386 -2.76 -8.38 -7.34
CA ALA A 386 -3.61 -7.81 -8.37
C ALA A 386 -5.08 -7.95 -8.00
N ILE A 387 -5.89 -6.96 -8.39
CA ILE A 387 -7.35 -7.03 -8.25
C ILE A 387 -8.03 -6.95 -9.60
N THR A 388 -9.21 -7.53 -9.67
CA THR A 388 -10.02 -7.52 -10.88
C THR A 388 -11.34 -6.78 -10.72
N SER A 389 -11.95 -6.45 -11.85
CA SER A 389 -13.28 -5.84 -11.92
C SER A 389 -14.42 -6.69 -11.38
N GLN A 390 -14.30 -8.02 -11.31
CA GLN A 390 -15.31 -8.92 -10.71
C GLN A 390 -15.00 -9.30 -9.26
N GLY A 391 -14.11 -8.54 -8.62
CA GLY A 391 -13.84 -8.62 -7.20
C GLY A 391 -12.97 -9.80 -6.75
N HIS A 392 -12.14 -10.31 -7.66
CA HIS A 392 -11.08 -11.25 -7.33
C HIS A 392 -9.82 -10.52 -6.88
N ILE A 393 -9.10 -11.14 -5.95
CA ILE A 393 -7.76 -10.75 -5.50
C ILE A 393 -6.83 -11.91 -5.80
N PHE A 394 -5.75 -11.62 -6.51
CA PHE A 394 -4.66 -12.53 -6.79
C PHE A 394 -3.44 -12.10 -5.98
N HIS A 395 -2.82 -13.04 -5.27
CA HIS A 395 -1.56 -12.85 -4.58
C HIS A 395 -0.52 -13.77 -5.22
N MET A 396 0.57 -13.19 -5.70
CA MET A 396 1.66 -13.88 -6.39
C MET A 396 2.92 -13.74 -5.56
N SER A 397 3.57 -14.86 -5.23
CA SER A 397 4.78 -14.88 -4.40
C SER A 397 5.88 -15.74 -5.00
N GLY A 398 7.12 -15.47 -4.59
CA GLY A 398 8.31 -16.24 -4.99
C GLY A 398 9.05 -15.69 -6.20
N LEU A 399 8.84 -14.42 -6.57
CA LEU A 399 9.46 -13.83 -7.76
C LEU A 399 11.00 -13.76 -7.66
N LYS A 400 11.55 -13.54 -6.45
CA LYS A 400 13.01 -13.47 -6.25
C LYS A 400 13.72 -14.80 -6.05
N SER A 401 13.01 -15.93 -5.98
CA SER A 401 13.60 -17.19 -5.53
C SER A 401 14.56 -17.86 -6.55
N GLU A 402 14.83 -17.22 -7.70
CA GLU A 402 15.72 -17.71 -8.75
C GLU A 402 17.04 -16.93 -8.89
N THR A 403 17.56 -16.31 -7.82
CA THR A 403 19.01 -16.10 -7.70
C THR A 403 19.72 -17.44 -7.46
N ILE A 404 19.49 -18.39 -8.36
CA ILE A 404 20.22 -19.66 -8.44
C ILE A 404 21.50 -19.37 -9.19
N GLU A 405 22.59 -19.57 -8.46
CA GLU A 405 23.96 -19.72 -8.92
C GLU A 405 24.05 -20.15 -10.38
N ALA A 406 24.84 -19.42 -11.16
CA ALA A 406 25.22 -19.74 -12.53
C ALA A 406 26.05 -21.05 -12.60
N ARG A 407 25.47 -22.18 -12.21
CA ARG A 407 26.00 -23.50 -12.50
C ARG A 407 25.47 -23.91 -13.85
N GLY A 408 26.33 -23.74 -14.85
CA GLY A 408 26.02 -23.91 -16.26
C GLY A 408 25.41 -25.27 -16.57
N GLU A 409 24.11 -25.28 -16.81
CA GLU A 409 23.45 -26.28 -17.64
C GLU A 409 22.30 -25.58 -18.38
N ALA A 410 22.63 -25.11 -19.58
CA ALA A 410 21.68 -24.51 -20.50
C ALA A 410 20.80 -25.62 -21.08
N THR A 411 19.62 -25.88 -20.52
CA THR A 411 18.42 -26.37 -21.25
C THR A 411 17.28 -26.75 -20.29
N ARG A 412 16.54 -25.74 -19.82
CA ARG A 412 15.07 -25.70 -19.72
C ARG A 412 14.71 -24.36 -19.10
N ARG A 413 13.86 -23.59 -19.77
CA ARG A 413 13.27 -22.36 -19.22
C ARG A 413 12.49 -22.77 -17.96
N SER A 414 13.10 -22.68 -16.79
CA SER A 414 12.35 -22.72 -15.54
C SER A 414 11.50 -21.45 -15.56
N GLN A 415 10.20 -21.61 -15.82
CA GLN A 415 9.27 -20.58 -15.41
C GLN A 415 9.45 -20.45 -13.90
N ALA A 416 9.79 -19.26 -13.42
CA ALA A 416 9.88 -18.98 -12.00
C ALA A 416 8.67 -19.65 -11.31
N HIS A 417 8.94 -20.46 -10.28
CA HIS A 417 7.92 -21.17 -9.51
C HIS A 417 7.10 -20.18 -8.67
N LEU A 418 6.36 -19.32 -9.37
CA LEU A 418 5.47 -18.33 -8.80
C LEU A 418 4.29 -19.05 -8.20
N LYS A 419 4.09 -18.83 -6.90
CA LYS A 419 2.94 -19.36 -6.18
C LYS A 419 1.79 -18.40 -6.39
N ILE A 420 0.72 -18.88 -7.02
CA ILE A 420 -0.49 -18.11 -7.26
C ILE A 420 -1.52 -18.50 -6.22
N SER A 421 -2.11 -17.50 -5.58
CA SER A 421 -3.26 -17.64 -4.69
C SER A 421 -4.37 -16.70 -5.15
N ALA A 422 -5.62 -17.16 -5.12
CA ALA A 422 -6.75 -16.35 -5.52
C ALA A 422 -7.90 -16.44 -4.52
N THR A 423 -8.65 -15.36 -4.36
CA THR A 423 -9.90 -15.34 -3.60
C THR A 423 -10.86 -14.32 -4.19
N GLN A 424 -12.17 -14.50 -3.98
CA GLN A 424 -13.19 -13.51 -4.34
C GLN A 424 -13.74 -12.88 -3.07
N VAL A 425 -13.59 -11.57 -2.94
CA VAL A 425 -13.98 -10.84 -1.73
C VAL A 425 -15.28 -10.09 -1.89
N GLN A 426 -15.56 -9.60 -3.11
CA GLN A 426 -16.72 -8.75 -3.46
C GLN A 426 -17.19 -9.06 -4.88
N SER A 427 -18.23 -8.38 -5.37
CA SER A 427 -18.69 -8.56 -6.76
C SER A 427 -17.95 -7.66 -7.75
N CYS A 428 -17.42 -6.53 -7.26
CA CYS A 428 -16.55 -5.62 -8.00
C CYS A 428 -15.44 -5.10 -7.09
N LEU A 429 -14.25 -4.84 -7.64
CA LEU A 429 -13.20 -4.08 -6.98
C LEU A 429 -12.68 -2.98 -7.91
N GLU A 430 -12.29 -1.85 -7.32
CA GLU A 430 -11.90 -0.64 -8.05
C GLU A 430 -10.55 -0.08 -7.63
N ASN A 431 -10.22 -0.16 -6.33
CA ASN A 431 -8.95 0.32 -5.80
C ASN A 431 -8.28 -0.72 -4.91
N LEU A 432 -6.96 -0.67 -4.87
CA LEU A 432 -6.08 -1.56 -4.12
C LEU A 432 -5.01 -0.72 -3.40
N ALA A 433 -4.64 -1.13 -2.21
CA ALA A 433 -3.40 -0.76 -1.53
C ALA A 433 -2.81 -2.01 -0.85
N TYR A 434 -1.48 -2.11 -0.87
CA TYR A 434 -0.76 -3.29 -0.38
C TYR A 434 0.57 -2.84 0.27
N ASP A 435 0.83 -3.30 1.50
CA ASP A 435 2.07 -2.98 2.25
C ASP A 435 3.03 -4.17 2.37
N GLY A 436 2.76 -5.29 1.69
CA GLY A 436 3.50 -6.54 1.84
C GLY A 436 2.89 -7.52 2.85
N GLN A 437 2.14 -7.03 3.84
CA GLN A 437 1.52 -7.85 4.89
C GLN A 437 0.00 -7.75 4.90
N ARG A 438 -0.57 -6.73 4.28
CA ARG A 438 -1.99 -6.39 4.34
C ARG A 438 -2.46 -5.94 2.98
N ILE A 439 -3.62 -6.44 2.59
CA ILE A 439 -4.31 -6.02 1.38
C ILE A 439 -5.53 -5.22 1.82
N LEU A 440 -5.60 -3.98 1.38
CA LEU A 440 -6.80 -3.15 1.49
C LEU A 440 -7.36 -2.97 0.08
N ALA A 441 -8.60 -3.39 -0.14
CA ALA A 441 -9.27 -3.20 -1.42
C ALA A 441 -10.66 -2.58 -1.23
N TYR A 442 -11.07 -1.79 -2.21
CA TYR A 442 -12.37 -1.13 -2.24
C TYR A 442 -13.20 -1.67 -3.40
N GLY A 443 -14.49 -1.89 -3.14
CA GLY A 443 -15.45 -2.39 -4.10
C GLY A 443 -16.88 -1.98 -3.80
N ASP A 444 -17.83 -2.66 -4.43
CA ASP A 444 -19.27 -2.37 -4.36
C ASP A 444 -19.87 -2.54 -2.95
N THR A 445 -19.23 -3.32 -2.08
CA THR A 445 -19.65 -3.52 -0.69
C THR A 445 -18.80 -2.73 0.32
N GLY A 446 -17.90 -1.88 -0.15
CA GLY A 446 -17.04 -1.02 0.67
C GLY A 446 -15.60 -1.53 0.79
N LEU A 447 -14.96 -1.20 1.92
CA LEU A 447 -13.57 -1.58 2.18
C LEU A 447 -13.47 -3.00 2.72
N CYS A 448 -12.50 -3.73 2.20
CA CYS A 448 -12.17 -5.08 2.62
C CYS A 448 -10.67 -5.15 2.95
N LEU A 449 -10.36 -5.67 4.14
CA LEU A 449 -9.02 -5.73 4.71
C LEU A 449 -8.66 -7.20 4.96
N LEU A 450 -7.54 -7.62 4.38
CA LEU A 450 -6.96 -8.96 4.57
C LEU A 450 -5.58 -8.81 5.21
N ASN A 451 -5.35 -9.49 6.32
CA ASN A 451 -4.01 -9.62 6.90
C ASN A 451 -3.41 -10.93 6.39
N LEU A 452 -2.27 -10.84 5.73
CA LEU A 452 -1.53 -11.97 5.22
C LEU A 452 -0.81 -12.68 6.37
N GLU A 453 -0.89 -14.00 6.38
CA GLU A 453 -0.23 -14.90 7.32
C GLU A 453 0.83 -15.72 6.56
N ASP A 454 1.91 -16.12 7.23
CA ASP A 454 2.89 -17.03 6.64
C ASP A 454 2.27 -18.41 6.41
N ARG A 455 1.76 -18.65 5.20
CA ARG A 455 1.29 -19.95 4.68
C ARG A 455 1.46 -19.98 3.17
N PRO A 456 1.89 -21.11 2.58
CA PRO A 456 0.91 -22.19 2.36
C PRO A 456 1.42 -23.63 2.56
N ARG A 457 0.45 -24.51 2.87
CA ARG A 457 0.49 -25.99 2.72
C ARG A 457 0.14 -26.38 1.26
N ASP A 458 0.17 -27.67 0.99
CA ASP A 458 -0.08 -28.38 -0.29
C ASP A 458 -0.93 -27.61 -1.32
N PRO A 459 -0.40 -27.37 -2.54
CA PRO A 459 -1.13 -26.68 -3.60
C PRO A 459 -2.29 -27.52 -4.15
N LEU A 460 -3.31 -26.85 -4.68
CA LEU A 460 -4.33 -27.47 -5.53
C LEU A 460 -3.87 -27.45 -6.97
N THR A 461 -3.74 -28.62 -7.58
CA THR A 461 -3.45 -28.75 -9.01
C THR A 461 -4.67 -28.35 -9.83
N VAL A 462 -4.51 -27.38 -10.72
CA VAL A 462 -5.57 -26.88 -11.61
C VAL A 462 -5.13 -27.00 -13.09
N PRO A 463 -6.00 -27.49 -14.00
CA PRO A 463 -5.74 -27.34 -15.42
C PRO A 463 -5.71 -25.85 -15.77
N LEU A 464 -4.85 -25.47 -16.71
CA LEU A 464 -4.74 -24.12 -17.26
C LEU A 464 -5.31 -24.09 -18.68
N GLY A 465 -5.66 -22.90 -19.17
CA GLY A 465 -6.35 -22.73 -20.45
C GLY A 465 -5.55 -23.19 -21.68
N ASP A 466 -4.24 -23.32 -21.55
CA ASP A 466 -3.32 -23.80 -22.58
C ASP A 466 -3.10 -25.34 -22.54
N GLY A 467 -3.85 -26.05 -21.68
CA GLY A 467 -3.66 -27.48 -21.42
C GLY A 467 -2.52 -27.78 -20.43
N GLY A 468 -1.85 -26.75 -19.90
CA GLY A 468 -0.90 -26.84 -18.82
C GLY A 468 -1.57 -27.20 -17.48
N VAL A 469 -0.73 -27.46 -16.49
CA VAL A 469 -1.16 -27.74 -15.12
C VAL A 469 -0.50 -26.71 -14.21
N GLY A 470 -1.32 -25.91 -13.54
CA GLY A 470 -0.89 -24.90 -12.58
C GLY A 470 -1.09 -25.36 -11.14
N GLU A 471 -0.37 -24.73 -10.23
CA GLU A 471 -0.51 -24.93 -8.78
C GLU A 471 -1.17 -23.70 -8.15
N LEU A 472 -2.36 -23.91 -7.59
CA LEU A 472 -3.12 -22.88 -6.90
C LEU A 472 -2.98 -23.07 -5.39
N TYR A 473 -2.26 -22.17 -4.75
CA TYR A 473 -1.95 -22.23 -3.32
C TYR A 473 -3.09 -21.63 -2.49
N PRO A 474 -3.40 -22.18 -1.31
CA PRO A 474 -4.38 -21.58 -0.40
C PRO A 474 -4.11 -20.09 -0.20
N PHE A 475 -5.16 -19.26 -0.23
CA PHE A 475 -4.99 -17.82 -0.05
C PHE A 475 -4.31 -17.53 1.30
N PRO A 476 -3.26 -16.67 1.34
CA PRO A 476 -2.47 -16.43 2.55
C PRO A 476 -3.20 -15.57 3.58
N ALA A 477 -4.53 -15.59 3.62
CA ALA A 477 -5.32 -15.00 4.68
C ALA A 477 -6.49 -15.94 4.99
N LYS A 478 -6.77 -16.16 6.27
CA LYS A 478 -7.93 -16.96 6.68
C LYS A 478 -9.21 -16.15 6.72
N THR A 479 -9.06 -14.86 6.99
CA THR A 479 -10.19 -14.02 7.35
C THR A 479 -10.09 -12.69 6.64
N LEU A 480 -11.24 -12.26 6.13
CA LEU A 480 -11.48 -10.95 5.58
C LEU A 480 -12.22 -10.11 6.63
N ASN A 481 -11.79 -8.87 6.82
CA ASN A 481 -12.51 -7.90 7.64
C ASN A 481 -13.13 -6.85 6.72
N PHE A 482 -14.45 -6.79 6.67
CA PHE A 482 -15.14 -5.66 6.06
C PHE A 482 -15.10 -4.48 6.99
N VAL A 483 -14.74 -3.32 6.45
CA VAL A 483 -14.68 -2.09 7.22
C VAL A 483 -15.81 -1.18 6.80
N TYR A 484 -16.75 -0.93 7.71
CA TYR A 484 -17.87 -0.04 7.44
C TYR A 484 -17.41 1.43 7.40
N PRO A 485 -18.13 2.31 6.68
CA PRO A 485 -17.81 3.73 6.63
C PRO A 485 -17.86 4.33 8.04
N PHE A 486 -16.69 4.57 8.62
CA PHE A 486 -16.40 5.51 9.70
C PHE A 486 -17.50 5.68 10.78
N GLY A 487 -18.02 4.57 11.33
CA GLY A 487 -19.06 4.60 12.38
C GLY A 487 -20.46 4.14 11.95
N GLY A 488 -20.64 3.69 10.71
CA GLY A 488 -21.81 2.92 10.27
C GLY A 488 -22.98 3.74 9.71
N VAL A 489 -22.79 5.02 9.38
CA VAL A 489 -23.82 5.84 8.72
C VAL A 489 -23.47 5.98 7.24
N GLY A 490 -24.26 5.33 6.37
CA GLY A 490 -24.10 5.41 4.91
C GLY A 490 -23.38 4.22 4.27
N LEU A 491 -23.28 4.27 2.93
CA LEU A 491 -22.43 3.41 2.13
C LEU A 491 -21.28 4.23 1.55
N TYR A 492 -20.15 3.59 1.29
CA TYR A 492 -19.09 4.21 0.49
C TYR A 492 -19.63 4.44 -0.94
N GLY A 493 -19.80 5.70 -1.36
CA GLY A 493 -20.36 6.02 -2.67
C GLY A 493 -19.33 5.93 -3.80
N ASP A 494 -18.17 6.56 -3.61
CA ASP A 494 -17.06 6.55 -4.57
C ASP A 494 -15.75 6.59 -3.78
N CYS A 495 -14.74 5.86 -4.23
CA CYS A 495 -13.37 5.93 -3.70
C CYS A 495 -12.41 6.11 -4.87
N SER A 496 -11.61 7.17 -4.82
CA SER A 496 -10.62 7.44 -5.88
C SER A 496 -9.18 7.10 -5.49
N CYS A 497 -8.93 6.84 -4.20
CA CYS A 497 -7.60 6.49 -3.73
C CYS A 497 -7.63 5.80 -2.37
N LEU A 498 -6.81 4.75 -2.23
CA LEU A 498 -6.49 4.09 -0.98
C LEU A 498 -5.02 4.28 -0.65
N GLN A 499 -4.69 4.47 0.62
CA GLN A 499 -3.31 4.39 1.13
C GLN A 499 -3.31 3.57 2.43
N ILE A 500 -2.25 2.81 2.63
CA ILE A 500 -2.02 2.04 3.85
C ILE A 500 -0.66 2.44 4.42
N THR A 501 -0.63 2.68 5.72
CA THR A 501 0.62 2.77 6.49
C THR A 501 0.67 1.58 7.45
N ARG A 502 1.76 1.49 8.20
CA ARG A 502 1.91 0.49 9.27
C ARG A 502 0.72 0.43 10.25
N ASP A 503 0.10 1.57 10.52
CA ASP A 503 -0.82 1.77 11.63
C ASP A 503 -2.17 2.37 11.22
N THR A 504 -2.33 2.77 9.96
CA THR A 504 -3.52 3.46 9.49
C THR A 504 -3.93 3.06 8.08
N CYS A 505 -5.23 3.14 7.78
CA CYS A 505 -5.79 3.12 6.43
C CYS A 505 -6.36 4.49 6.09
N TRP A 506 -6.13 4.97 4.88
CA TRP A 506 -6.64 6.25 4.40
C TRP A 506 -7.39 6.09 3.10
N VAL A 507 -8.44 6.90 2.94
CA VAL A 507 -9.38 6.76 1.85
C VAL A 507 -9.80 8.15 1.36
N ALA A 508 -9.59 8.44 0.08
CA ALA A 508 -10.26 9.54 -0.59
C ALA A 508 -11.63 9.05 -1.07
N TRP A 509 -12.70 9.53 -0.46
CA TRP A 509 -14.04 8.94 -0.63
C TRP A 509 -15.17 9.96 -0.62
N MET A 510 -16.32 9.56 -1.17
CA MET A 510 -17.59 10.28 -1.10
C MET A 510 -18.62 9.47 -0.33
N ALA A 511 -19.35 10.11 0.58
CA ALA A 511 -20.47 9.49 1.26
C ALA A 511 -21.66 9.33 0.31
N GLN A 512 -22.25 8.14 0.24
CA GLN A 512 -23.51 7.96 -0.47
C GLN A 512 -24.66 8.34 0.46
N SER A 513 -25.38 9.42 0.15
CA SER A 513 -26.62 9.70 0.86
C SER A 513 -27.67 8.65 0.48
N HIS A 514 -28.28 7.99 1.47
CA HIS A 514 -29.36 7.00 1.22
C HIS A 514 -30.64 7.64 0.69
N GLN A 515 -30.69 8.96 0.53
CA GLN A 515 -31.86 9.68 0.04
C GLN A 515 -31.81 9.76 -1.48
N GLY A 516 -32.42 8.76 -2.13
CA GLY A 516 -32.76 8.85 -3.54
C GLY A 516 -33.71 10.04 -3.77
N ARG A 517 -33.17 11.23 -4.03
CA ARG A 517 -33.88 12.37 -4.59
C ARG A 517 -32.89 13.39 -5.13
N TRP A 518 -33.14 13.80 -6.37
CA TRP A 518 -32.43 14.76 -7.21
C TRP A 518 -32.11 16.14 -6.61
N HIS A 519 -32.38 16.39 -5.33
CA HIS A 519 -32.23 17.69 -4.69
C HIS A 519 -30.84 17.93 -4.03
N ASP A 520 -29.99 16.90 -3.89
CA ASP A 520 -28.63 17.05 -3.35
C ASP A 520 -27.55 17.31 -4.43
N LEU A 521 -27.93 17.59 -5.68
CA LEU A 521 -26.98 17.97 -6.74
C LEU A 521 -26.13 19.21 -6.39
N PHE A 522 -26.52 19.98 -5.38
CA PHE A 522 -25.80 21.17 -4.91
C PHE A 522 -25.36 21.10 -3.43
N GLY A 523 -25.62 19.98 -2.73
CA GLY A 523 -25.33 19.80 -1.31
C GLY A 523 -24.32 18.69 -1.05
N SER A 524 -23.03 19.04 -0.95
CA SER A 524 -21.92 18.23 -0.40
C SER A 524 -21.65 16.83 -0.97
N ASN A 525 -21.67 16.63 -2.30
CA ASN A 525 -20.94 15.52 -2.94
C ASN A 525 -19.41 15.76 -2.92
N ARG A 526 -18.89 16.15 -1.76
CA ARG A 526 -17.48 16.45 -1.57
C ARG A 526 -16.74 15.16 -1.31
N LYS A 527 -15.71 14.84 -2.12
CA LYS A 527 -14.76 13.79 -1.77
C LYS A 527 -13.87 14.26 -0.61
N ALA A 528 -13.98 13.58 0.52
CA ALA A 528 -13.23 13.85 1.75
C ALA A 528 -12.11 12.81 1.96
N VAL A 529 -11.19 13.11 2.87
CA VAL A 529 -10.19 12.14 3.34
C VAL A 529 -10.64 11.53 4.65
N GLY A 530 -10.96 10.24 4.62
CA GLY A 530 -11.22 9.45 5.82
C GLY A 530 -9.98 8.67 6.26
N VAL A 531 -9.89 8.37 7.56
CA VAL A 531 -8.83 7.56 8.17
C VAL A 531 -9.38 6.54 9.15
N ILE A 532 -8.71 5.40 9.23
CA ILE A 532 -8.87 4.41 10.29
C ILE A 532 -7.51 4.24 10.94
N ASP A 533 -7.41 4.61 12.21
CA ASP A 533 -6.19 4.54 13.02
C ASP A 533 -6.28 3.34 13.97
N PHE A 534 -5.46 2.33 13.68
CA PHE A 534 -5.37 1.10 14.43
C PHE A 534 -4.42 1.21 15.63
N ALA A 535 -3.68 2.30 15.78
CA ALA A 535 -2.81 2.54 16.93
C ALA A 535 -3.53 3.32 18.05
N ARG A 536 -4.40 4.26 17.68
CA ARG A 536 -5.18 5.08 18.61
C ARG A 536 -6.24 4.24 19.33
N GLY A 537 -6.22 4.32 20.67
CA GLY A 537 -7.06 3.49 21.56
C GLY A 537 -6.28 2.81 22.69
N MET A 538 -5.02 3.17 22.92
CA MET A 538 -4.36 2.86 24.19
C MET A 538 -5.17 3.55 25.29
N PRO A 539 -5.75 2.83 26.27
CA PRO A 539 -6.27 3.48 27.47
C PRO A 539 -5.13 4.29 28.08
N ASP A 540 -5.40 5.53 28.49
CA ASP A 540 -4.45 6.32 29.27
C ASP A 540 -4.13 5.50 30.54
N SER A 541 -2.97 4.85 30.53
CA SER A 541 -2.52 3.91 31.56
C SER A 541 -1.89 4.61 32.74
#